data_AF-A0A525DAR6-F1
#
_entry.id   AF-A0A525DAR6-F1
#
_cell.length_a   1.000
_cell.length_b   1.000
_cell.length_c   1.000
_cell.angle_alpha   90.00
_cell.angle_beta   90.00
_cell.angle_gamma   90.00
#
_symmetry.space_group_name_H-M   'P 1'
#
loop_
_entity.id
_entity.type
_entity.pdbx_description
1 polymer ?
#
loop_
_entity_poly.entity_id
_entity_poly.type
_entity_poly.pdbx_seq_one_letter_code
_entity_poly.pdbx_strand_id
1 'polypeptide(L)'
;MLKRKCDNNIARTIELAREMIRLAQEGDQHREDPGCGVLYGILLDSGYQLLKLAEKEKQAHIDKGWWEESCGVHAKEEKGATP
;
A
#
# COMPACT_ATOMS: atom_id res chain seq x y z
N MET A 1 -9.21 -6.90 16.75
CA MET A 1 -10.37 -6.98 15.84
C MET A 1 -9.85 -7.68 14.57
N LEU A 2 -10.70 -8.02 13.59
CA LEU A 2 -10.24 -8.69 12.35
C LEU A 2 -10.10 -7.62 11.27
N LYS A 3 -8.89 -7.44 10.75
CA LYS A 3 -8.58 -6.59 9.60
C LYS A 3 -9.60 -6.80 8.47
N ARG A 4 -10.20 -5.71 7.99
CA ARG A 4 -11.27 -5.80 6.99
C ARG A 4 -10.68 -6.30 5.67
N LYS A 5 -11.46 -7.07 4.90
CA LYS A 5 -11.01 -7.56 3.58
C LYS A 5 -10.68 -6.39 2.62
N CYS A 6 -11.36 -5.25 2.75
CA CYS A 6 -11.05 -4.05 1.97
C CYS A 6 -9.67 -3.46 2.32
N ASP A 7 -9.26 -3.42 3.58
CA ASP A 7 -7.94 -2.91 4.00
C ASP A 7 -6.81 -3.75 3.40
N ASN A 8 -7.01 -5.07 3.33
CA ASN A 8 -6.07 -5.97 2.66
C ASN A 8 -5.95 -5.68 1.16
N ASN A 9 -7.06 -5.39 0.49
CA ASN A 9 -7.03 -5.04 -0.93
C ASN A 9 -6.34 -3.70 -1.15
N ILE A 10 -6.61 -2.68 -0.33
CA ILE A 10 -5.93 -1.37 -0.40
C ILE A 10 -4.42 -1.55 -0.20
N ALA A 11 -4.00 -2.31 0.81
CA ALA A 11 -2.58 -2.59 1.05
C ALA A 11 -1.93 -3.32 -0.13
N ARG A 12 -2.60 -4.31 -0.72
CA ARG A 12 -2.10 -5.02 -1.91
C ARG A 12 -2.03 -4.12 -3.14
N THR A 13 -2.97 -3.18 -3.30
CA THR A 13 -2.93 -2.18 -4.38
C THR A 13 -1.74 -1.24 -4.22
N ILE A 14 -1.42 -0.81 -3.01
CA ILE A 14 -0.22 0.00 -2.73
C ILE A 14 1.04 -0.75 -3.16
N GLU A 15 1.17 -2.03 -2.77
CA GLU A 15 2.33 -2.84 -3.14
C GLU A 15 2.41 -3.09 -4.65
N LEU A 16 1.29 -3.39 -5.31
CA LEU A 16 1.24 -3.53 -6.77
C LEU A 16 1.64 -2.23 -7.48
N ALA A 17 1.17 -1.08 -7.01
CA ALA A 17 1.54 0.21 -7.59
C ALA A 17 3.05 0.49 -7.45
N ARG A 18 3.66 0.11 -6.33
CA ARG A 18 5.12 0.18 -6.13
C ARG A 18 5.87 -0.76 -7.07
N GLU A 19 5.36 -1.97 -7.29
CA GLU A 19 5.91 -2.91 -8.27
C GLU A 19 5.82 -2.36 -9.70
N MET A 20 4.70 -1.74 -10.08
CA MET A 20 4.55 -1.08 -11.38
C MET A 20 5.60 0.01 -11.59
N ILE A 21 5.81 0.87 -10.59
CA ILE A 21 6.83 1.93 -10.65
C ILE A 21 8.24 1.34 -10.81
N ARG A 22 8.59 0.32 -10.00
CA ARG A 22 9.90 -0.34 -10.09
C ARG A 22 10.12 -0.99 -11.46
N LEU A 23 9.13 -1.73 -11.94
CA LEU A 23 9.19 -2.41 -13.24
C LEU A 23 9.30 -1.41 -14.39
N ALA A 24 8.61 -0.27 -14.32
CA ALA A 24 8.73 0.77 -15.33
C ALA A 24 10.14 1.39 -15.34
N GLN A 25 10.73 1.65 -14.18
CA GLN A 25 12.08 2.19 -14.06
C GLN A 25 13.15 1.22 -14.55
N GLU A 26 13.04 -0.05 -14.19
CA GLU A 26 13.92 -1.12 -14.68
C GLU A 26 13.75 -1.31 -16.20
N GLY A 27 12.51 -1.35 -16.68
CA GLY A 27 12.21 -1.44 -18.11
C GLY A 27 12.82 -0.30 -18.91
N ASP A 28 12.70 0.95 -18.45
CA ASP A 28 13.26 2.10 -19.17
C ASP A 28 14.80 2.07 -19.26
N GLN A 29 15.48 1.46 -18.28
CA GLN A 29 16.93 1.21 -18.34
C GLN A 29 17.31 0.20 -19.44
N HIS A 30 16.40 -0.71 -19.79
CA HIS A 30 16.56 -1.74 -20.81
C HIS A 30 15.83 -1.40 -22.12
N ARG A 31 15.47 -0.13 -22.33
CA ARG A 31 14.69 0.30 -23.50
C ARG A 31 15.43 0.04 -24.81
N GLU A 32 14.87 -0.84 -25.66
CA GLU A 32 15.44 -1.19 -26.98
C GLU A 32 14.84 -0.36 -28.12
N ASP A 33 13.58 0.07 -27.99
CA ASP A 33 12.88 0.85 -29.01
C ASP A 33 11.92 1.91 -28.40
N PRO A 34 11.35 2.81 -29.23
CA PRO A 34 10.39 3.80 -28.75
C PRO A 34 9.10 3.21 -28.16
N GLY A 35 8.66 2.04 -28.62
CA GLY A 35 7.48 1.34 -28.11
C GLY A 35 7.65 0.87 -26.67
N CYS A 36 8.83 0.35 -26.32
CA CYS A 36 9.22 0.08 -24.94
C CYS A 36 9.12 1.34 -24.07
N GLY A 37 9.63 2.48 -24.58
CA GLY A 37 9.54 3.77 -23.87
C GLY A 37 8.10 4.20 -23.59
N VAL A 38 7.20 4.06 -24.57
CA VAL A 38 5.77 4.35 -24.39
C VAL A 38 5.15 3.42 -23.34
N LEU A 39 5.44 2.12 -23.40
CA LEU A 39 4.91 1.15 -22.44
C LEU A 39 5.35 1.46 -21.01
N TYR A 40 6.65 1.69 -20.79
CA TYR A 40 7.18 1.97 -19.46
C TYR A 40 6.73 3.34 -18.94
N GLY A 41 6.59 4.35 -19.80
CA GLY A 41 5.98 5.63 -19.42
C GLY A 41 4.55 5.48 -18.92
N ILE A 42 3.70 4.75 -19.66
CA ILE A 42 2.31 4.48 -19.25
C ILE A 42 2.27 3.70 -17.93
N LEU A 43 3.13 2.69 -17.78
CA LEU A 43 3.21 1.89 -16.57
C LEU A 43 3.62 2.74 -15.36
N LEU A 44 4.58 3.65 -15.53
CA LEU A 44 5.07 4.56 -14.50
C LEU A 44 3.97 5.53 -14.03
N ASP A 45 3.31 6.19 -14.99
CA ASP A 45 2.23 7.16 -14.72
C ASP A 45 1.07 6.47 -14.01
N SER A 46 0.67 5.29 -14.50
CA SER A 46 -0.39 4.49 -13.90
C SER A 46 -0.03 4.04 -12.47
N GLY A 47 1.23 3.65 -12.26
CA GLY A 47 1.75 3.27 -10.95
C GLY A 47 1.65 4.42 -9.94
N TYR A 48 2.09 5.62 -10.29
CA TYR A 48 1.98 6.80 -9.42
C TYR A 48 0.52 7.22 -9.16
N GLN A 49 -0.34 7.17 -10.17
CA GLN A 49 -1.76 7.48 -10.01
C GLN A 49 -2.44 6.50 -9.04
N LEU A 50 -2.20 5.20 -9.21
CA LEU A 50 -2.74 4.17 -8.33
C LEU A 50 -2.20 4.29 -6.90
N LEU A 51 -0.90 4.52 -6.74
CA LEU A 51 -0.28 4.69 -5.42
C LEU A 51 -0.93 5.85 -4.66
N LYS A 52 -1.06 7.01 -5.30
CA LYS A 52 -1.71 8.19 -4.72
C LYS A 52 -3.16 7.93 -4.30
N LEU A 53 -3.93 7.25 -5.14
CA LEU A 53 -5.34 6.92 -4.84
C LEU A 53 -5.45 5.91 -3.68
N ALA A 54 -4.63 4.87 -3.68
CA ALA A 54 -4.66 3.83 -2.66
C ALA A 54 -4.18 4.34 -1.29
N GLU A 55 -3.15 5.19 -1.26
CA GLU A 55 -2.69 5.85 -0.03
C GLU A 55 -3.75 6.81 0.53
N LYS A 56 -4.45 7.55 -0.34
CA LYS A 56 -5.58 8.39 0.07
C LYS A 56 -6.71 7.57 0.72
N GLU A 57 -7.06 6.42 0.13
CA GLU A 57 -8.09 5.55 0.69
C GLU A 57 -7.65 4.90 2.01
N LYS A 58 -6.39 4.49 2.11
CA LYS A 58 -5.78 4.03 3.37
C LYS A 58 -5.91 5.09 4.46
N GLN A 59 -5.57 6.35 4.16
CA GLN A 59 -5.71 7.45 5.11
C GLN A 59 -7.17 7.64 5.52
N ALA A 60 -8.11 7.60 4.57
CA ALA A 60 -9.54 7.70 4.88
C ALA A 60 -10.02 6.57 5.80
N HIS A 61 -9.43 5.37 5.72
CA HIS A 61 -9.70 4.26 6.65
C HIS A 61 -9.07 4.48 8.02
N ILE A 62 -7.86 5.06 8.10
CA ILE A 62 -7.21 5.44 9.35
C ILE A 62 -8.06 6.49 10.09
N ASP A 63 -8.50 7.54 9.38
CA ASP A 63 -9.30 8.63 9.95
C ASP A 63 -10.66 8.14 10.51
N LYS A 64 -11.20 7.06 9.92
CA LYS A 64 -12.44 6.40 10.40
C LYS A 64 -12.19 5.39 11.52
N GLY A 65 -10.93 5.14 11.91
CA GLY A 65 -10.55 4.10 12.87
C GLY A 65 -10.79 2.68 12.35
N TRP A 66 -10.88 2.50 11.02
CA TRP A 66 -11.10 1.20 10.39
C TRP A 66 -9.80 0.45 10.13
N TRP A 67 -8.71 1.20 9.97
CA TRP A 67 -7.41 0.64 9.66
C TRP A 67 -6.74 0.14 10.94
N GLU A 68 -6.65 -1.18 11.09
CA GLU A 68 -5.83 -1.78 12.15
C GLU A 68 -4.35 -1.66 11.76
N GLU A 69 -3.68 -0.64 12.30
CA GLU A 69 -2.23 -0.77 12.54
C GLU A 69 -2.07 -1.94 13.50
N SER A 70 -1.24 -2.92 13.12
CA SER A 70 -0.90 -4.05 13.99
C SER A 70 -0.49 -3.50 15.36
N CYS A 71 -1.41 -3.53 16.33
CA CYS A 71 -1.19 -2.97 17.64
C CYS A 71 0.01 -3.68 18.27
N GLY A 72 1.08 -2.93 18.50
CA GLY A 72 1.99 -3.22 19.59
C GLY A 72 1.18 -3.24 20.88
N VAL A 73 1.21 -4.40 21.54
CA VAL A 73 1.10 -4.61 22.99
C VAL A 73 0.21 -3.60 23.73
N HIS A 74 -1.07 -3.91 23.84
CA HIS A 74 -1.80 -3.50 25.05
C HIS A 74 -1.31 -4.39 26.20
N ALA A 75 -0.27 -3.93 26.89
CA ALA A 75 0.01 -4.38 28.25
C ALA A 75 -1.21 -4.04 29.10
N LYS A 76 -2.09 -5.03 29.31
CA LYS A 76 -3.10 -4.92 30.36
C LYS A 76 -2.35 -5.10 31.67
N GLU A 77 -2.25 -4.01 32.43
CA GLU A 77 -1.84 -4.03 33.83
C GLU A 77 -2.67 -5.09 34.57
N GLU A 78 -2.00 -6.14 35.04
CA GLU A 78 -2.55 -7.04 36.04
C GLU A 78 -2.67 -6.25 37.34
N LYS A 79 -3.89 -5.80 37.65
CA LYS A 79 -4.24 -5.41 39.02
C LYS A 79 -4.23 -6.69 39.85
N GLY A 80 -3.13 -6.89 40.57
CA GLY A 80 -3.01 -7.90 41.62
C GLY A 80 -4.15 -7.75 42.60
N ALA A 81 -5.09 -8.68 42.55
CA ALA A 81 -5.96 -9.02 43.66
C ALA A 81 -5.37 -10.27 44.30
N THR A 82 -4.88 -10.13 45.52
CA THR A 82 -4.75 -11.26 46.45
C THR A 82 -5.16 -10.75 47.84
N PRO A 83 -5.83 -11.60 48.63
CA PRO A 83 -6.73 -11.20 49.71
C PRO A 83 -6.04 -10.74 50.99
#